data_AF-A0ABD6IHW9-F1
#
_entry.id   AF-A0ABD6IHW9-F1
#
_cell.length_a   1.000
_cell.length_b   1.000
_cell.length_c   1.000
_cell.angle_alpha   90.00
_cell.angle_beta   90.00
_cell.angle_gamma   90.00
#
_symmetry.space_group_name_H-M   'P 1'
#
loop_
_entity.id
_entity.type
_entity.pdbx_description
1 polymer ?
#
loop_
_entity_poly.entity_id
_entity_poly.type
_entity_poly.pdbx_seq_one_letter_code
_entity_poly.pdbx_strand_id
1 'polypeptide(L)'
;MKPNSPGVRTKWTVEHPCGHEVVHDLSHRPADRRAGFARWLAERDCTDCWKAARDTDALSKQEWLAAKRAQEQQAAAEWATQFDMPPLEGSERALDWGQRSRHQLMTAAHTALVIEGTWDDADWAELEEKARAITRAGWWIDQRDADGTDLLELLQAASEYDVGTENPFR
;
A
#
# COMPACT_ATOMS: atom_id res chain seq x y z
N MET A 1 19.06 45.12 50.06
CA MET A 1 17.90 45.18 49.15
C MET A 1 18.05 44.04 48.14
N LYS A 2 17.14 43.07 48.12
CA LYS A 2 17.09 42.06 47.04
C LYS A 2 16.40 42.71 45.83
N PRO A 3 16.94 42.63 44.61
CA PRO A 3 16.27 43.17 43.44
C PRO A 3 14.98 42.37 43.19
N ASN A 4 13.85 43.10 43.10
CA ASN A 4 12.54 42.55 42.81
C ASN A 4 12.48 42.22 41.31
N SER A 5 12.96 41.04 40.91
CA SER A 5 12.95 40.63 39.51
C SER A 5 11.56 40.10 39.14
N PRO A 6 10.89 40.64 38.10
CA PRO A 6 9.52 40.27 37.73
C PRO A 6 9.37 38.84 37.16
N GLY A 7 10.40 38.00 37.27
CA GLY A 7 10.44 36.64 36.71
C GLY A 7 10.74 36.64 35.20
N VAL A 8 11.22 35.50 34.70
CA VAL A 8 11.53 35.34 33.27
C VAL A 8 10.26 34.98 32.49
N ARG A 9 10.02 35.70 31.38
CA ARG A 9 8.88 35.51 30.45
C ARG A 9 8.62 34.03 30.14
N THR A 10 7.38 33.58 30.33
CA THR A 10 6.93 32.22 30.04
C THR A 10 6.17 32.09 28.72
N LYS A 11 5.35 33.08 28.35
CA LYS A 11 4.57 33.09 27.10
C LYS A 11 5.28 33.86 26.00
N TRP A 12 5.56 33.22 24.87
CA TRP A 12 6.29 33.81 23.74
C TRP A 12 5.41 33.84 22.50
N THR A 13 5.12 35.03 21.97
CA THR A 13 4.56 35.19 20.62
C THR A 13 5.68 34.96 19.63
N VAL A 14 5.49 34.00 18.73
CA VAL A 14 6.45 33.62 17.70
C VAL A 14 5.77 33.80 16.35
N GLU A 15 6.37 34.62 15.49
CA GLU A 15 6.04 34.67 14.07
C GLU A 15 6.79 33.54 13.37
N HIS A 16 6.05 32.66 12.71
CA HIS A 16 6.60 31.54 11.94
C HIS A 16 6.89 31.96 10.48
N PRO A 17 7.69 31.22 9.71
CA PRO A 17 8.01 31.56 8.31
C PRO A 17 6.78 31.65 7.39
N CYS A 18 5.69 30.99 7.78
CA CYS A 18 4.39 31.06 7.12
C CYS A 18 3.61 32.36 7.42
N GLY A 19 4.13 33.27 8.23
CA GLY A 19 3.50 34.53 8.64
C GLY A 19 2.48 34.39 9.79
N HIS A 20 2.29 33.20 10.34
CA HIS A 20 1.39 32.99 11.47
C HIS A 20 2.08 33.36 12.79
N GLU A 21 1.40 34.15 13.61
CA GLU A 21 1.80 34.39 15.00
C GLU A 21 1.14 33.38 15.95
N VAL A 22 1.96 32.65 16.69
CA VAL A 22 1.49 31.68 17.69
C VAL A 22 2.05 32.02 19.07
N VAL A 23 1.17 32.04 20.08
CA VAL A 23 1.58 32.22 21.47
C VAL A 23 1.93 30.86 22.09
N HIS A 24 3.21 30.64 22.33
CA HIS A 24 3.74 29.42 22.96
C HIS A 24 3.91 29.60 24.46
N ASP A 25 3.34 28.70 25.27
CA ASP A 25 3.61 28.64 26.71
C ASP A 25 4.84 27.77 27.00
N LEU A 26 5.93 28.43 27.41
CA LEU A 26 7.21 27.81 27.72
C LEU A 26 7.47 27.74 29.23
N SER A 27 6.44 27.83 30.07
CA SER A 27 6.54 27.69 31.53
C SER A 27 7.18 26.37 31.96
N HIS A 28 6.90 25.29 31.23
CA HIS A 28 7.47 23.96 31.43
C HIS A 28 8.98 23.86 31.09
N ARG A 29 9.56 24.87 30.43
CA ARG A 29 10.99 24.90 30.10
C ARG A 29 11.80 25.70 31.13
N PRO A 30 13.07 25.30 31.38
CA PRO A 30 14.01 26.09 32.18
C PRO A 30 14.12 27.53 31.67
N ALA A 31 14.15 28.49 32.59
CA ALA A 31 14.05 29.92 32.29
C ALA A 31 15.14 30.43 31.32
N ASP A 32 16.35 29.90 31.43
CA ASP A 32 17.51 30.18 30.57
C ASP A 32 17.31 29.71 29.12
N ARG A 33 16.46 28.71 28.88
CA ARG A 33 16.26 28.11 27.55
C ARG A 33 15.05 28.67 26.78
N ARG A 34 14.16 29.42 27.44
CA ARG A 34 12.89 29.87 26.83
C ARG A 34 13.10 30.76 25.61
N ALA A 35 13.98 31.76 25.71
CA ALA A 35 14.27 32.67 24.61
C ALA A 35 14.96 31.97 23.42
N GLY A 36 15.87 31.04 23.70
CA GLY A 36 16.51 30.21 22.67
C GLY A 36 15.51 29.34 21.93
N PHE A 37 14.61 28.69 22.67
CA PHE A 37 13.57 27.85 22.09
C PHE A 37 12.55 28.64 21.27
N ALA A 38 12.15 29.84 21.71
CA ALA A 38 11.28 30.71 20.93
C ALA A 38 11.90 31.13 19.59
N ARG A 39 13.21 31.42 19.55
CA ARG A 39 13.93 31.69 18.28
C ARG A 39 13.93 30.47 17.36
N TRP A 40 14.19 29.28 17.91
CA TRP A 40 14.14 28.03 17.15
C TRP A 40 12.74 27.72 16.59
N LEU A 41 11.67 28.06 17.33
CA LEU A 41 10.30 27.92 16.83
C LEU A 41 10.03 28.85 15.64
N ALA A 42 10.61 30.06 15.61
CA ALA A 42 10.45 31.03 14.53
C ALA A 42 11.05 30.57 13.19
N GLU A 43 11.98 29.60 13.23
CA GLU A 43 12.60 29.02 12.03
C GLU A 43 11.82 27.84 11.44
N ARG A 44 10.72 27.42 12.08
CA ARG A 44 9.95 26.22 11.71
C ARG A 44 8.51 26.57 11.39
N ASP A 45 7.85 25.69 10.64
CA ASP A 45 6.42 25.79 10.39
C ASP A 45 5.62 25.81 11.70
N CYS A 46 4.54 26.60 11.71
CA CYS A 46 3.57 26.52 12.79
C CYS A 46 2.87 25.15 12.76
N THR A 47 2.28 24.75 13.88
CA THR A 47 1.64 23.43 14.00
C THR A 47 0.54 23.20 12.97
N ASP A 48 -0.21 24.25 12.62
CA ASP A 48 -1.31 24.15 11.66
C ASP A 48 -0.80 23.98 10.22
N CYS A 49 0.23 24.74 9.82
CA CYS A 49 0.87 24.55 8.51
C CYS A 49 1.53 23.18 8.39
N TRP A 50 2.20 22.71 9.44
CA TRP A 50 2.79 21.37 9.44
C TRP A 50 1.74 20.26 9.31
N LYS A 51 0.61 20.38 10.04
CA LYS A 51 -0.52 19.45 9.92
C LYS A 51 -1.13 19.50 8.52
N ALA A 52 -1.43 20.68 8.00
CA ALA A 52 -2.00 20.85 6.68
C ALA A 52 -1.11 20.27 5.56
N ALA A 53 0.20 20.48 5.64
CA ALA A 53 1.15 19.87 4.72
C ALA A 53 1.13 18.34 4.81
N ARG A 54 1.10 17.80 6.03
CA ARG A 54 1.03 16.35 6.27
C ARG A 54 -0.27 15.72 5.79
N ASP A 55 -1.40 16.38 6.02
CA ASP A 55 -2.71 15.89 5.57
C ASP A 55 -2.82 15.92 4.05
N THR A 56 -2.27 16.96 3.41
CA THR A 56 -2.20 17.04 1.94
C THR A 56 -1.34 15.92 1.34
N ASP A 57 -0.16 15.65 1.92
CA ASP A 57 0.68 14.52 1.52
C ASP A 57 -0.04 13.17 1.71
N ALA A 58 -0.77 13.01 2.81
CA ALA A 58 -1.56 11.80 3.07
C ALA A 58 -2.69 11.62 2.04
N LEU A 59 -3.42 12.68 1.69
CA LEU A 59 -4.47 12.63 0.65
C LEU A 59 -3.88 12.31 -0.72
N SER A 60 -2.82 13.02 -1.12
CA SER A 60 -2.11 12.78 -2.38
C SER A 60 -1.64 11.32 -2.49
N LYS A 61 -1.09 10.77 -1.40
CA LYS A 61 -0.68 9.37 -1.34
C LYS A 61 -1.87 8.40 -1.44
N GLN A 62 -3.00 8.70 -0.82
CA GLN A 62 -4.21 7.88 -0.91
C GLN A 62 -4.78 7.87 -2.33
N GLU A 63 -4.86 9.03 -2.97
CA GLU A 63 -5.30 9.16 -4.36
C GLU A 63 -4.39 8.39 -5.31
N TRP A 64 -3.07 8.53 -5.16
CA TRP A 64 -2.10 7.78 -5.95
C TRP A 64 -2.24 6.26 -5.76
N LEU A 65 -2.40 5.79 -4.52
CA LEU A 65 -2.62 4.36 -4.25
C LEU A 65 -3.93 3.85 -4.84
N ALA A 66 -5.00 4.64 -4.79
CA ALA A 66 -6.29 4.28 -5.38
C ALA A 66 -6.19 4.18 -6.90
N ALA A 67 -5.57 5.16 -7.56
CA ALA A 67 -5.33 5.16 -9.00
C ALA A 67 -4.47 3.96 -9.43
N LYS A 68 -3.39 3.68 -8.70
CA LYS A 68 -2.52 2.53 -8.98
C LYS A 68 -3.28 1.20 -8.87
N ARG A 69 -4.07 1.01 -7.81
CA ARG A 69 -4.87 -0.23 -7.64
C ARG A 69 -5.92 -0.37 -8.74
N ALA A 70 -6.57 0.72 -9.14
CA ALA A 70 -7.53 0.71 -10.24
C ALA A 70 -6.87 0.31 -11.56
N GLN A 71 -5.65 0.82 -11.84
CA GLN A 71 -4.87 0.44 -13.01
C GLN A 71 -4.49 -1.06 -12.98
N GLU A 72 -3.97 -1.55 -11.84
CA GLU A 72 -3.62 -2.97 -11.67
C GLU A 72 -4.85 -3.88 -11.85
N GLN A 73 -6.00 -3.46 -11.34
CA GLN A 73 -7.26 -4.18 -11.46
C GLN A 73 -7.72 -4.25 -12.91
N GLN A 74 -7.66 -3.13 -13.63
CA GLN A 74 -8.00 -3.07 -15.05
C GLN A 74 -7.09 -3.99 -15.88
N ALA A 75 -5.78 -3.95 -15.64
CA ALA A 75 -4.82 -4.83 -16.32
C ALA A 75 -5.11 -6.31 -16.03
N ALA A 76 -5.45 -6.65 -14.78
CA ALA A 76 -5.82 -8.02 -14.42
C ALA A 76 -7.11 -8.49 -15.13
N ALA A 77 -8.10 -7.62 -15.29
CA ALA A 77 -9.34 -7.93 -15.98
C ALA A 77 -9.16 -8.07 -17.50
N GLU A 78 -8.36 -7.21 -18.11
CA GLU A 78 -8.00 -7.28 -19.53
C GLU A 78 -7.21 -8.56 -19.83
N TRP A 79 -6.20 -8.86 -19.02
CA TRP A 79 -5.43 -10.09 -19.10
C TRP A 79 -6.33 -11.32 -18.92
N ALA A 80 -7.20 -11.33 -17.91
CA ALA A 80 -8.10 -12.46 -17.68
C ALA A 80 -9.04 -12.69 -18.88
N THR A 81 -9.48 -11.62 -19.55
CA THR A 81 -10.29 -11.73 -20.77
C THR A 81 -9.46 -12.23 -21.95
N GLN A 82 -8.27 -11.68 -22.15
CA GLN A 82 -7.38 -12.06 -23.26
C GLN A 82 -6.98 -13.54 -23.21
N PHE A 83 -6.77 -14.05 -22.00
CA PHE A 83 -6.35 -15.43 -21.77
C PHE A 83 -7.51 -16.30 -21.27
N ASP A 84 -8.78 -15.92 -21.44
CA ASP A 84 -9.96 -16.72 -21.09
C ASP A 84 -9.99 -17.27 -19.65
N MET A 85 -9.38 -16.55 -18.70
CA MET A 85 -9.22 -17.00 -17.32
C MET A 85 -10.58 -17.03 -16.60
N PRO A 86 -10.98 -18.16 -15.99
CA PRO A 86 -12.26 -18.27 -15.30
C PRO A 86 -12.43 -17.21 -14.20
N PRO A 87 -13.67 -16.76 -13.92
CA PRO A 87 -13.93 -15.87 -12.80
C PRO A 87 -13.54 -16.56 -11.49
N LEU A 88 -12.98 -15.79 -10.55
CA LEU A 88 -12.65 -16.30 -9.23
C LEU A 88 -13.89 -16.36 -8.33
N GLU A 89 -13.85 -17.25 -7.35
CA GLU A 89 -14.88 -17.46 -6.33
C GLU A 89 -14.38 -16.96 -4.96
N GLY A 90 -15.25 -16.26 -4.23
CA GLY A 90 -14.91 -15.71 -2.91
C GLY A 90 -15.79 -14.53 -2.52
N SER A 91 -15.43 -13.85 -1.43
CA SER A 91 -16.07 -12.58 -1.07
C SER A 91 -15.64 -11.47 -2.04
N GLU A 92 -16.47 -10.45 -2.24
CA GLU A 92 -16.14 -9.30 -3.11
C GLU A 92 -14.75 -8.72 -2.80
N ARG A 93 -14.42 -8.56 -1.51
CA ARG A 93 -13.10 -8.08 -1.09
C ARG A 93 -11.96 -9.01 -1.52
N ALA A 94 -12.20 -10.32 -1.53
CA ALA A 94 -11.21 -11.31 -1.97
C ALA A 94 -11.12 -11.37 -3.50
N LEU A 95 -12.18 -11.09 -4.24
CA LEU A 95 -12.15 -11.16 -5.71
C LEU A 95 -11.14 -10.19 -6.32
N ASP A 96 -11.18 -8.91 -5.94
CA ASP A 96 -10.23 -7.90 -6.46
C ASP A 96 -8.77 -8.24 -6.12
N TRP A 97 -8.55 -8.76 -4.90
CA TRP A 97 -7.22 -9.17 -4.47
C TRP A 97 -6.75 -10.43 -5.21
N GLY A 98 -7.60 -11.45 -5.30
CA GLY A 98 -7.30 -12.69 -5.99
C GLY A 98 -7.04 -12.47 -7.48
N GLN A 99 -7.81 -11.62 -8.14
CA GLN A 99 -7.63 -11.33 -9.57
C GLN A 99 -6.27 -10.65 -9.83
N ARG A 100 -5.91 -9.65 -9.03
CA ARG A 100 -4.58 -9.01 -9.14
C ARG A 100 -3.46 -9.97 -8.80
N SER A 101 -3.58 -10.74 -7.72
CA SER A 101 -2.56 -11.72 -7.33
C SER A 101 -2.37 -12.80 -8.39
N ARG A 102 -3.47 -13.33 -8.97
CA ARG A 102 -3.41 -14.29 -10.09
C ARG A 102 -2.69 -13.70 -11.29
N HIS A 103 -3.09 -12.50 -11.73
CA HIS A 103 -2.45 -11.83 -12.86
C HIS A 103 -0.95 -11.63 -12.61
N GLN A 104 -0.58 -11.07 -11.47
CA GLN A 104 0.82 -10.80 -11.12
C GLN A 104 1.66 -12.07 -11.09
N LEU A 105 1.17 -13.13 -10.44
CA LEU A 105 1.90 -14.40 -10.33
C LEU A 105 2.01 -15.11 -11.69
N MET A 106 0.94 -15.13 -12.49
CA MET A 106 0.97 -15.71 -13.84
C MET A 106 1.91 -14.95 -14.77
N THR A 107 1.90 -13.62 -14.74
CA THR A 107 2.84 -12.80 -15.52
C THR A 107 4.29 -13.04 -15.07
N ALA A 108 4.54 -13.09 -13.75
CA ALA A 108 5.87 -13.37 -13.22
C ALA A 108 6.36 -14.77 -13.63
N ALA A 109 5.50 -15.78 -13.55
CA ALA A 109 5.80 -17.14 -13.98
C ALA A 109 6.11 -17.22 -15.47
N HIS A 110 5.31 -16.58 -16.33
CA HIS A 110 5.56 -16.53 -17.76
C HIS A 110 6.91 -15.87 -18.08
N THR A 111 7.21 -14.74 -17.42
CA THR A 111 8.51 -14.08 -17.58
C THR A 111 9.66 -15.00 -17.17
N ALA A 112 9.60 -15.60 -15.98
CA ALA A 112 10.70 -16.40 -15.45
C ALA A 112 10.89 -17.75 -16.17
N LEU A 113 9.80 -18.43 -16.55
CA LEU A 113 9.84 -19.78 -17.10
C LEU A 113 9.95 -19.79 -18.63
N VAL A 114 9.26 -18.89 -19.32
CA VAL A 114 9.16 -18.87 -20.80
C VAL A 114 10.09 -17.83 -21.42
N ILE A 115 10.04 -16.58 -20.95
CA ILE A 115 10.84 -15.49 -21.56
C ILE A 115 12.32 -15.62 -21.19
N GLU A 116 12.59 -15.79 -19.91
CA GLU A 116 13.96 -15.88 -19.36
C GLU A 116 14.43 -17.33 -19.19
N GLY A 117 13.47 -18.26 -19.08
CA GLY A 117 13.72 -19.67 -18.89
C GLY A 117 13.79 -20.44 -20.20
N THR A 118 13.56 -21.75 -20.11
CA THR A 118 13.66 -22.70 -21.24
C THR A 118 12.34 -23.40 -21.54
N TRP A 119 11.24 -23.00 -20.89
CA TRP A 119 9.95 -23.61 -21.14
C TRP A 119 9.46 -23.23 -22.53
N ASP A 120 8.88 -24.21 -23.21
CA ASP A 120 8.21 -23.97 -24.48
C ASP A 120 6.71 -23.70 -24.28
N ASP A 121 6.02 -23.40 -25.38
CA ASP A 121 4.58 -23.11 -25.37
C ASP A 121 3.74 -24.30 -24.85
N ALA A 122 4.23 -25.54 -24.99
CA ALA A 122 3.49 -26.73 -24.54
C ALA A 122 3.59 -26.90 -23.03
N ASP A 123 4.79 -26.72 -22.45
CA ASP A 123 5.00 -26.71 -21.00
C ASP A 123 4.16 -25.59 -20.34
N TRP A 124 4.15 -24.40 -20.95
CA TRP A 124 3.34 -23.28 -20.47
C TRP A 124 1.85 -23.57 -20.53
N ALA A 125 1.36 -24.13 -21.65
CA ALA A 125 -0.06 -24.46 -21.80
C ALA A 125 -0.54 -25.45 -20.73
N GLU A 126 0.25 -26.45 -20.35
CA GLU A 126 -0.14 -27.37 -19.26
C GLU A 126 -0.28 -26.65 -17.91
N LEU A 127 0.63 -25.70 -17.62
CA LEU A 127 0.55 -24.88 -16.42
C LEU A 127 -0.68 -23.97 -16.45
N GLU A 128 -0.95 -23.32 -17.58
CA GLU A 128 -2.14 -22.47 -17.72
C GLU A 128 -3.43 -23.25 -17.49
N GLU A 129 -3.55 -24.46 -18.02
CA GLU A 129 -4.71 -25.31 -17.77
C GLU A 129 -4.88 -25.66 -16.28
N LYS A 130 -3.78 -25.95 -15.56
CA LYS A 130 -3.84 -26.13 -14.09
C LYS A 130 -4.26 -24.85 -13.38
N ALA A 131 -3.74 -23.69 -13.81
CA ALA A 131 -4.09 -22.40 -13.24
C ALA A 131 -5.58 -22.05 -13.46
N ARG A 132 -6.14 -22.37 -14.63
CA ARG A 132 -7.58 -22.16 -14.93
C ARG A 132 -8.48 -22.96 -13.99
N ALA A 133 -8.07 -24.15 -13.57
CA ALA A 133 -8.85 -24.97 -12.66
C ALA A 133 -9.02 -24.32 -11.27
N ILE A 134 -8.04 -23.51 -10.82
CA ILE A 134 -8.05 -22.88 -9.50
C ILE A 134 -8.84 -21.57 -9.52
N THR A 135 -10.11 -21.62 -9.12
CA THR A 135 -10.99 -20.44 -9.08
C THR A 135 -11.07 -19.81 -7.69
N ARG A 136 -10.62 -20.48 -6.62
CA ARG A 136 -10.71 -19.90 -5.27
C ARG A 136 -9.81 -18.67 -5.13
N ALA A 137 -10.42 -17.49 -4.95
CA ALA A 137 -9.68 -16.23 -4.81
C ALA A 137 -8.71 -16.24 -3.62
N GLY A 138 -9.09 -16.89 -2.51
CA GLY A 138 -8.23 -17.01 -1.33
C GLY A 138 -6.89 -17.70 -1.62
N TRP A 139 -6.89 -18.73 -2.46
CA TRP A 139 -5.67 -19.47 -2.80
C TRP A 139 -4.65 -18.57 -3.50
N TRP A 140 -5.08 -17.80 -4.50
CA TRP A 140 -4.23 -16.84 -5.20
C TRP A 140 -3.71 -15.72 -4.30
N ILE A 141 -4.51 -15.27 -3.33
CA ILE A 141 -4.09 -14.25 -2.35
C ILE A 141 -2.99 -14.77 -1.44
N ASP A 142 -3.06 -16.05 -1.05
CA ASP A 142 -2.06 -16.68 -0.20
C ASP A 142 -0.72 -16.82 -0.91
N GLN A 143 -0.71 -16.95 -2.25
CA GLN A 143 0.51 -17.07 -3.07
C GLN A 143 1.05 -15.73 -3.60
N ARG A 144 0.47 -14.59 -3.22
CA ARG A 144 0.80 -13.27 -3.80
C ARG A 144 2.28 -12.85 -3.66
N ASP A 145 2.99 -13.43 -2.70
CA ASP A 145 4.39 -13.12 -2.37
C ASP A 145 5.34 -14.24 -2.85
N ALA A 146 4.84 -15.25 -3.57
CA ALA A 146 5.63 -16.34 -4.14
C ALA A 146 6.41 -15.89 -5.38
N ASP A 147 7.49 -16.60 -5.71
CA ASP A 147 8.21 -16.38 -6.95
C ASP A 147 7.45 -17.01 -8.14
N GLY A 148 7.59 -16.44 -9.33
CA GLY A 148 6.97 -16.97 -10.54
C GLY A 148 7.40 -18.41 -10.85
N THR A 149 8.63 -18.78 -10.50
CA THR A 149 9.16 -20.14 -10.70
C THR A 149 8.52 -21.19 -9.78
N ASP A 150 7.94 -20.78 -8.65
CA ASP A 150 7.28 -21.68 -7.69
C ASP A 150 5.86 -22.09 -8.15
N LEU A 151 5.29 -21.39 -9.14
CA LEU A 151 3.87 -21.53 -9.49
C LEU A 151 3.47 -22.96 -9.85
N LEU A 152 4.31 -23.71 -10.57
CA LEU A 152 3.99 -25.09 -10.93
C LEU A 152 3.84 -25.97 -9.68
N GLU A 153 4.78 -25.88 -8.74
CA GLU A 153 4.75 -26.66 -7.50
C GLU A 153 3.53 -26.29 -6.66
N LEU A 154 3.22 -24.99 -6.58
CA LEU A 154 2.03 -24.50 -5.87
C LEU A 154 0.74 -25.05 -6.48
N LEU A 155 0.59 -25.00 -7.82
CA LEU A 155 -0.58 -25.54 -8.51
C LEU A 155 -0.72 -27.06 -8.31
N GLN A 156 0.39 -27.80 -8.24
CA GLN A 156 0.37 -29.23 -7.95
C GLN A 156 -0.02 -29.53 -6.50
N ALA A 157 0.28 -28.63 -5.57
CA ALA A 157 -0.09 -28.74 -4.17
C ALA A 157 -1.54 -28.28 -3.88
N ALA A 158 -2.19 -27.60 -4.82
CA ALA A 158 -3.57 -27.15 -4.68
C ALA A 158 -4.53 -28.34 -4.49
N SER A 159 -5.50 -28.15 -3.61
CA SER A 159 -6.46 -29.19 -3.25
C SER A 159 -7.75 -29.09 -4.06
N GLU A 160 -8.60 -30.10 -3.98
CA GLU A 160 -9.94 -30.07 -4.56
C GLU A 160 -10.81 -28.89 -4.07
N TYR A 161 -10.51 -28.31 -2.90
CA TYR A 161 -11.20 -27.14 -2.35
C TYR A 161 -10.83 -25.83 -3.04
N ASP A 162 -9.72 -25.81 -3.79
CA ASP A 162 -9.22 -24.64 -4.50
C ASP A 162 -9.72 -24.62 -5.95
N VAL A 163 -10.14 -25.78 -6.45
CA VAL A 163 -10.74 -25.98 -7.77
C VAL A 163 -12.19 -25.48 -7.77
N GLY A 164 -12.58 -24.81 -8.86
CA GLY A 164 -13.94 -24.27 -9.00
C GLY A 164 -15.01 -25.35 -8.95
N THR A 165 -16.10 -25.04 -8.25
CA THR A 165 -17.25 -25.94 -8.19
C THR A 165 -18.28 -25.53 -9.23
N GLU A 166 -18.63 -26.42 -10.16
CA GLU A 166 -19.87 -26.34 -10.95
C GLU A 166 -21.11 -26.55 -10.04
N ASN A 167 -21.23 -25.84 -8.91
CA ASN A 167 -22.36 -26.01 -7.99
C ASN A 167 -23.37 -24.87 -8.14
N PRO A 168 -24.47 -25.05 -8.91
CA PRO A 168 -25.43 -23.99 -9.24
C PRO A 168 -26.37 -23.56 -8.10
N PHE A 169 -26.08 -23.89 -6.83
CA PHE A 169 -26.97 -23.61 -5.69
C PHE A 169 -26.24 -23.02 -4.47
N ARG A 170 -25.53 -21.92 -4.64
CA ARG A 170 -25.10 -21.09 -3.50
C ARG A 170 -25.45 -19.63 -3.67
#